data_AF-A0A1E7GN54-F1
#
_entry.id   AF-A0A1E7GN54-F1
#
_cell.length_a   1.000
_cell.length_b   1.000
_cell.length_c   1.000
_cell.angle_alpha   90.00
_cell.angle_beta   90.00
_cell.angle_gamma   90.00
#
_symmetry.space_group_name_H-M   'P 1'
#
loop_
_entity.id
_entity.type
_entity.pdbx_description
1 polymer ?
#
loop_
_entity_poly.entity_id
_entity_poly.type
_entity_poly.pdbx_seq_one_letter_code
_entity_poly.pdbx_strand_id
1 'polypeptide(L)'
;MKNDEGGYRIFHSHAVPVYDENGNFQHYQGYNIDVTERKQAEVALRESEKRFKDISLSMADGFWEVDDKGVYTYCSEKVQEVLGYSVNEIIGKTPFDLMLQEEAEKIAQIFKELLEKKKPIKDLEITKAVDCRD
;
A
#
# COMPACT_ATOMS: atom_id res chain seq x y z
N MET A 1 -5.63 15.96 27.65
CA MET A 1 -6.07 16.02 29.08
C MET A 1 -6.00 14.61 29.66
N LYS A 2 -5.61 14.39 30.92
CA LYS A 2 -5.65 13.04 31.51
C LYS A 2 -7.11 12.66 31.81
N ASN A 3 -7.50 11.42 31.52
CA ASN A 3 -8.76 10.85 32.01
C ASN A 3 -8.59 10.39 33.48
N ASP A 4 -9.70 10.08 34.14
CA ASP A 4 -9.73 9.67 35.55
C ASP A 4 -8.98 8.34 35.82
N GLU A 5 -8.68 7.58 34.76
CA GLU A 5 -7.93 6.33 34.77
C GLU A 5 -6.43 6.54 34.45
N GLY A 6 -5.96 7.78 34.30
CA GLY A 6 -4.55 8.14 34.08
C GLY A 6 -4.07 8.12 32.62
N GLY A 7 -4.91 7.74 31.67
CA GLY A 7 -4.68 7.79 30.22
C GLY A 7 -4.82 9.18 29.61
N TYR A 8 -4.27 9.39 28.42
CA TYR A 8 -4.32 10.68 27.71
C TYR A 8 -5.50 10.73 26.74
N ARG A 9 -6.32 11.78 26.85
CA ARG A 9 -7.31 12.17 25.84
C ARG A 9 -6.80 13.29 24.94
N ILE A 10 -7.03 13.13 23.65
CA ILE A 10 -6.69 14.08 22.60
C ILE A 10 -7.97 14.83 22.23
N PHE A 11 -7.95 16.14 22.40
CA PHE A 11 -9.06 17.01 21.99
C PHE A 11 -8.64 17.84 20.79
N HIS A 12 -9.54 17.95 19.82
CA HIS A 12 -9.48 18.99 18.82
C HIS A 12 -10.30 20.17 19.34
N SER A 13 -9.62 21.29 19.57
CA SER A 13 -10.20 22.47 20.21
C SER A 13 -10.20 23.62 19.22
N HIS A 14 -11.34 24.30 19.10
CA HIS A 14 -11.46 25.54 18.35
C HIS A 14 -12.11 26.60 19.24
N ALA A 15 -11.50 27.77 19.34
CA ALA A 15 -12.01 28.88 20.13
C ALA A 15 -11.72 30.22 19.45
N VAL A 16 -12.68 31.14 19.55
CA VAL A 16 -12.59 32.52 19.07
C VAL A 16 -12.79 33.49 20.23
N PRO A 17 -12.08 34.63 20.27
CA PRO A 17 -12.33 35.67 21.25
C PRO A 17 -13.65 36.40 20.94
N VAL A 18 -14.41 36.72 21.97
CA VAL A 18 -15.65 37.49 21.92
C VAL A 18 -15.41 38.83 22.61
N TYR A 19 -15.81 39.90 21.94
CA TYR A 19 -15.67 41.28 22.39
C TYR A 19 -17.04 41.92 22.61
N ASP A 20 -17.12 42.92 23.48
CA ASP A 20 -18.31 43.75 23.66
C ASP A 20 -18.48 44.79 22.53
N GLU A 21 -19.57 45.56 22.57
CA GLU A 21 -19.85 46.63 21.58
C GLU A 21 -18.81 47.75 21.60
N ASN A 22 -18.05 47.90 22.69
CA ASN A 22 -16.98 48.88 22.84
C ASN A 22 -15.60 48.32 22.43
N GLY A 23 -15.54 47.09 21.94
CA GLY A 23 -14.30 46.41 21.55
C GLY A 23 -13.47 45.84 22.71
N ASN A 24 -14.01 45.82 23.94
CA ASN A 24 -13.34 45.20 25.08
C ASN A 24 -13.50 43.69 25.05
N PHE A 25 -12.43 42.96 25.36
CA PHE A 25 -12.46 41.50 25.46
C PHE A 25 -13.41 41.05 26.58
N GLN A 26 -14.33 40.13 26.28
CA GLN A 26 -15.19 39.50 27.28
C GLN A 26 -14.71 38.10 27.65
N HIS A 27 -14.65 37.19 26.68
CA HIS A 27 -14.28 35.80 26.91
C HIS A 27 -13.87 35.10 25.60
N TYR A 28 -13.44 33.84 25.70
CA TYR A 28 -13.32 32.95 24.55
C TYR A 28 -14.60 32.13 24.41
N GLN A 29 -15.08 31.92 23.19
CA GLN A 29 -16.14 30.98 22.87
C GLN A 29 -15.58 29.89 21.97
N GLY A 30 -15.80 28.64 22.33
CA GLY A 30 -15.24 27.52 21.59
C GLY A 30 -15.87 26.20 21.94
N TYR A 31 -15.46 25.17 21.20
CA TYR A 31 -15.87 23.79 21.43
C TYR A 31 -14.64 22.87 21.43
N ASN A 32 -14.79 21.74 22.11
CA ASN A 32 -13.78 20.70 22.18
C ASN A 32 -14.41 19.40 21.70
N ILE A 33 -13.77 18.74 20.74
CA ILE A 33 -14.17 17.42 20.26
C ILE A 33 -13.12 16.43 20.75
N ASP A 34 -13.55 15.41 21.49
CA ASP A 34 -12.68 14.28 21.80
C ASP A 34 -12.41 13.51 20.51
N VAL A 35 -11.14 13.43 20.12
CA VAL A 35 -10.67 12.73 18.92
C VAL A 35 -9.71 11.60 19.27
N THR A 36 -9.70 11.16 20.54
CA THR A 36 -8.77 10.16 21.04
C THR A 36 -8.86 8.85 20.26
N GLU A 37 -10.06 8.29 20.13
CA GLU A 37 -10.29 7.02 19.42
C GLU A 37 -9.85 7.11 17.95
N ARG A 38 -10.26 8.16 17.25
CA ARG A 38 -9.87 8.38 15.85
C ARG A 38 -8.36 8.45 15.70
N LYS A 39 -7.67 9.20 16.57
CA LYS A 39 -6.22 9.34 16.52
C LYS A 39 -5.49 8.04 16.85
N GLN A 40 -6.00 7.24 17.80
CA GLN A 40 -5.45 5.93 18.10
C GLN A 40 -5.62 4.96 16.93
N ALA A 41 -6.78 4.95 16.28
CA ALA A 41 -7.01 4.16 15.07
C ALA A 41 -6.09 4.57 13.91
N GLU A 42 -5.92 5.88 13.69
CA GLU A 42 -4.98 6.41 12.68
C GLU A 42 -3.53 5.96 12.96
N VAL A 43 -3.09 6.01 14.23
CA VAL A 43 -1.74 5.57 14.62
C VAL A 43 -1.58 4.07 14.43
N ALA A 44 -2.52 3.27 14.92
CA ALA A 44 -2.47 1.81 14.79
C ALA A 44 -2.45 1.36 13.32
N LEU A 45 -3.25 2.02 12.46
CA LEU A 45 -3.24 1.76 11.03
C LEU A 45 -1.86 2.07 10.44
N ARG A 46 -1.32 3.26 10.71
CA ARG A 46 0.00 3.68 10.21
C ARG A 46 1.13 2.76 10.68
N GLU A 47 1.07 2.29 11.93
CA GLU A 47 2.04 1.34 12.46
C GLU A 47 1.93 -0.02 11.77
N SER A 48 0.71 -0.50 11.51
CA SER A 48 0.47 -1.73 10.77
C SER A 48 0.97 -1.64 9.33
N GLU A 49 0.66 -0.55 8.62
CA GLU A 49 1.12 -0.29 7.25
C GLU A 49 2.65 -0.23 7.18
N LYS A 50 3.27 0.48 8.12
CA LYS A 50 4.73 0.54 8.21
C LYS A 50 5.32 -0.85 8.45
N ARG A 51 4.78 -1.62 9.39
CA ARG A 51 5.24 -2.98 9.69
C ARG A 51 5.10 -3.89 8.47
N PHE A 52 4.00 -3.81 7.75
CA PHE A 52 3.81 -4.55 6.49
C PHE A 52 4.88 -4.15 5.47
N LYS A 53 5.09 -2.84 5.25
CA LYS A 53 6.13 -2.35 4.34
C LYS A 53 7.53 -2.83 4.73
N ASP A 54 7.89 -2.74 6.01
CA ASP A 54 9.19 -3.17 6.51
C ASP A 54 9.40 -4.68 6.28
N ILE A 55 8.38 -5.50 6.54
CA ILE A 55 8.42 -6.95 6.26
C ILE A 55 8.61 -7.19 4.76
N SER A 56 7.81 -6.53 3.91
CA SER A 56 7.90 -6.66 2.45
C SER A 56 9.27 -6.28 1.90
N LEU A 57 9.91 -5.24 2.45
CA LEU A 57 11.26 -4.81 2.05
C LEU A 57 12.36 -5.75 2.57
N SER A 58 12.13 -6.40 3.71
CA SER A 58 13.09 -7.35 4.29
C SER A 58 13.11 -8.71 3.57
N MET A 59 12.06 -9.04 2.82
CA MET A 59 12.02 -10.26 2.01
C MET A 59 13.02 -10.16 0.86
N ALA A 60 13.83 -11.21 0.68
CA ALA A 60 14.77 -11.30 -0.43
C ALA A 60 14.04 -11.43 -1.78
N ASP A 61 12.89 -12.08 -1.78
CA ASP A 61 12.09 -12.35 -2.96
C ASP A 61 11.11 -11.21 -3.26
N GLY A 62 10.93 -10.91 -4.55
CA GLY A 62 9.85 -10.07 -5.02
C GLY A 62 8.51 -10.79 -4.93
N PHE A 63 7.45 -10.06 -4.60
CA PHE A 63 6.08 -10.59 -4.68
C PHE A 63 5.19 -9.61 -5.40
N TRP A 64 4.14 -10.13 -6.02
CA TRP A 64 3.20 -9.38 -6.82
C TRP A 64 1.79 -9.96 -6.67
N GLU A 65 0.82 -9.14 -7.00
CA GLU A 65 -0.59 -9.53 -7.08
C GLU A 65 -1.10 -9.22 -8.47
N VAL A 66 -2.04 -10.05 -8.94
CA VAL A 66 -2.71 -9.87 -10.22
C VAL A 66 -4.23 -9.93 -10.03
N ASP A 67 -4.97 -9.25 -10.91
CA ASP A 67 -6.42 -9.36 -10.98
C ASP A 67 -6.89 -10.67 -11.65
N ASP A 68 -8.20 -10.81 -11.87
CA ASP A 68 -8.81 -11.97 -12.52
C ASP A 68 -8.44 -12.13 -14.00
N LYS A 69 -7.85 -11.09 -14.61
CA LYS A 69 -7.31 -11.09 -15.98
C LYS A 69 -5.80 -11.33 -16.00
N GLY A 70 -5.16 -11.50 -14.84
CA GLY A 70 -3.71 -11.68 -14.74
C GLY A 70 -2.93 -10.38 -14.87
N VAL A 71 -3.57 -9.22 -14.74
CA VAL A 71 -2.93 -7.90 -14.79
C VAL A 71 -2.36 -7.57 -13.42
N TYR A 72 -1.10 -7.13 -13.36
CA TYR A 72 -0.45 -6.74 -12.10
C TYR A 72 -1.17 -5.56 -11.42
N THR A 73 -1.68 -5.80 -10.22
CA THR A 73 -2.34 -4.79 -9.35
C THR A 73 -1.43 -4.30 -8.24
N TYR A 74 -0.45 -5.10 -7.86
CA TYR A 74 0.57 -4.76 -6.87
C TYR A 74 1.88 -5.44 -7.23
N CYS A 75 3.00 -4.77 -6.95
CA CYS A 75 4.32 -5.36 -7.01
C CYS A 75 5.21 -4.75 -5.92
N SER A 76 5.99 -5.58 -5.24
CA SER A 76 6.92 -5.08 -4.22
C SER A 76 8.05 -4.27 -4.85
N GLU A 77 8.54 -3.25 -4.15
CA GLU A 77 9.64 -2.37 -4.63
C GLU A 77 10.91 -3.18 -4.98
N LYS A 78 11.06 -4.38 -4.40
CA LYS A 78 12.16 -5.31 -4.64
C LYS A 78 12.26 -5.78 -6.09
N VAL A 79 11.17 -5.72 -6.85
CA VAL A 79 11.13 -6.12 -8.27
C VAL A 79 12.15 -5.36 -9.11
N GLN A 80 12.46 -4.11 -8.76
CA GLN A 80 13.46 -3.32 -9.45
C GLN A 80 14.87 -3.87 -9.25
N GLU A 81 15.18 -4.36 -8.05
CA GLU A 81 16.48 -4.98 -7.77
C GLU A 81 16.60 -6.37 -8.39
N VAL A 82 15.49 -7.13 -8.46
CA VAL A 82 15.47 -8.52 -8.93
C VAL A 82 15.37 -8.61 -10.45
N LEU A 83 14.47 -7.84 -11.06
CA LEU A 83 14.13 -7.91 -12.48
C LEU A 83 14.56 -6.68 -13.28
N GLY A 84 14.89 -5.56 -12.62
CA GLY A 84 15.31 -4.32 -13.29
C GLY A 84 14.17 -3.40 -13.74
N TYR A 85 12.90 -3.80 -13.60
CA TYR A 85 11.74 -2.96 -13.90
C TYR A 85 11.32 -2.14 -12.69
N SER A 86 10.93 -0.89 -12.90
CA SER A 86 10.23 -0.12 -11.88
C SER A 86 8.79 -0.63 -11.70
N VAL A 87 8.22 -0.39 -10.52
CA VAL A 87 6.82 -0.76 -10.24
C VAL A 87 5.86 -0.16 -11.28
N ASN A 88 6.10 1.09 -11.70
CA ASN A 88 5.25 1.78 -12.68
C ASN A 88 5.29 1.15 -14.08
N GLU A 89 6.38 0.47 -14.44
CA GLU A 89 6.48 -0.23 -15.71
C GLU A 89 5.73 -1.57 -15.69
N ILE A 90 5.50 -2.14 -14.51
CA ILE A 90 4.85 -3.46 -14.34
C ILE A 90 3.35 -3.31 -14.12
N ILE A 91 2.92 -2.36 -13.30
CA ILE A 91 1.51 -2.19 -12.94
C ILE A 91 0.66 -1.94 -14.19
N GLY A 92 -0.45 -2.68 -14.32
CA GLY A 92 -1.33 -2.59 -15.48
C GLY A 92 -0.92 -3.46 -16.67
N LYS A 93 0.22 -4.17 -16.61
CA LYS A 93 0.63 -5.18 -17.59
C LYS A 93 0.32 -6.59 -17.10
N THR A 94 0.37 -7.55 -18.00
CA THR A 94 0.40 -8.98 -17.71
C THR A 94 1.85 -9.49 -17.71
N PRO A 95 2.15 -10.67 -17.11
CA PRO A 95 3.47 -11.28 -17.20
C PRO A 95 3.94 -11.47 -18.66
N PHE A 96 3.01 -11.72 -19.58
CA PHE A 96 3.30 -11.97 -21.00
C PHE A 96 3.78 -10.72 -21.74
N ASP A 97 3.36 -9.52 -21.31
CA ASP A 97 3.81 -8.25 -21.89
C ASP A 97 5.28 -7.93 -21.58
N LEU A 98 5.86 -8.63 -20.60
CA LEU A 98 7.26 -8.50 -20.17
C LEU A 98 8.15 -9.63 -20.73
N MET A 99 7.58 -10.53 -21.53
CA MET A 99 8.28 -11.67 -22.13
C MET A 99 8.48 -11.46 -23.63
N LEU A 100 9.54 -12.05 -24.18
CA LEU A 100 9.62 -12.20 -25.65
C LEU A 100 8.50 -13.12 -26.13
N GLN A 101 7.99 -12.90 -27.35
CA GLN A 101 6.81 -13.58 -27.87
C GLN A 101 6.89 -15.12 -27.76
N GLU A 102 8.02 -15.71 -28.15
CA GLU A 102 8.23 -17.17 -28.07
C GLU A 102 8.11 -17.70 -26.63
N GLU A 103 8.61 -16.94 -25.65
CA GLU A 103 8.54 -17.32 -24.25
C GLU A 103 7.12 -17.11 -23.70
N ALA A 104 6.46 -16.01 -24.08
CA ALA A 104 5.08 -15.74 -23.70
C ALA A 104 4.13 -16.87 -24.15
N GLU A 105 4.26 -17.35 -25.39
CA GLU A 105 3.46 -18.45 -25.93
C GLU A 105 3.69 -19.76 -25.16
N LYS A 106 4.95 -20.08 -24.85
CA LYS A 106 5.32 -21.26 -24.06
C LYS A 106 4.75 -21.21 -22.64
N ILE A 107 4.91 -20.08 -21.96
CA ILE A 107 4.44 -19.89 -20.59
C ILE A 107 2.91 -19.86 -20.53
N ALA A 108 2.24 -19.26 -21.53
CA ALA A 108 0.78 -19.23 -21.60
C ALA A 108 0.16 -20.64 -21.63
N GLN A 109 0.79 -21.57 -22.36
CA GLN A 109 0.35 -22.97 -22.40
C GLN A 109 0.50 -23.66 -21.03
N ILE A 110 1.60 -23.40 -20.31
CA ILE A 110 1.82 -23.93 -18.96
C ILE A 110 0.78 -23.37 -17.99
N PHE A 111 0.56 -22.05 -18.01
CA PHE A 111 -0.43 -21.39 -17.16
C PHE A 111 -1.84 -21.91 -17.39
N LYS A 112 -2.24 -22.10 -18.65
CA LYS A 112 -3.56 -22.64 -19.00
C LYS A 112 -3.80 -24.00 -18.35
N GLU A 113 -2.82 -24.91 -18.45
CA GLU A 113 -2.95 -26.23 -17.83
C GLU A 113 -3.00 -26.18 -16.29
N LEU A 114 -2.21 -25.29 -15.67
CA LEU A 114 -2.19 -25.14 -14.21
C LEU A 114 -3.48 -24.55 -13.68
N LEU A 115 -4.05 -23.57 -14.37
CA LEU A 115 -5.35 -22.96 -14.04
C LEU A 115 -6.50 -23.95 -14.18
N GLU A 116 -6.56 -24.70 -15.29
CA GLU A 116 -7.56 -25.75 -15.51
C GLU A 116 -7.52 -26.81 -14.40
N LYS A 117 -6.31 -27.17 -13.95
CA LYS A 117 -6.07 -28.17 -12.90
C LYS A 117 -6.12 -27.57 -11.48
N LYS A 118 -6.31 -26.26 -11.32
CA LYS A 118 -6.24 -25.50 -10.05
C LYS A 118 -5.01 -25.87 -9.20
N LYS A 119 -3.86 -26.03 -9.84
CA LYS A 119 -2.60 -26.40 -9.19
C LYS A 119 -1.73 -25.17 -8.96
N PRO A 120 -0.95 -25.13 -7.86
CA PRO A 120 0.02 -24.08 -7.66
C PRO A 120 1.11 -24.17 -8.74
N ILE A 121 1.60 -23.01 -9.16
CA ILE A 121 2.80 -22.90 -9.98
C ILE A 121 4.00 -23.25 -9.11
N LYS A 122 4.90 -24.09 -9.63
CA LYS A 122 6.15 -24.48 -8.96
C LYS A 122 7.28 -24.44 -9.98
N ASP A 123 8.44 -24.00 -9.54
CA ASP A 123 9.70 -24.04 -10.29
C ASP A 123 9.58 -23.43 -11.71
N LEU A 124 8.86 -22.31 -11.82
CA LEU A 124 8.71 -21.59 -13.09
C LEU A 124 9.94 -20.72 -13.34
N GLU A 125 10.71 -21.08 -14.36
CA GLU A 125 11.84 -20.27 -14.84
C GLU A 125 11.44 -19.50 -16.10
N ILE A 126 11.61 -18.18 -16.07
CA ILE A 126 11.45 -17.30 -17.22
C ILE A 126 12.85 -16.97 -17.72
N THR A 127 13.20 -17.43 -18.91
CA THR A 127 14.57 -17.36 -19.43
C THR A 127 14.79 -16.22 -20.43
N LYS A 128 13.70 -15.63 -20.92
CA LYS A 128 13.70 -14.57 -21.93
C LYS A 128 12.68 -13.46 -21.58
N ALA A 129 13.17 -12.40 -20.95
CA ALA A 129 12.39 -11.20 -20.65
C ALA A 129 12.77 -10.05 -21.60
N VAL A 130 11.86 -9.09 -21.79
CA VAL A 130 12.10 -7.88 -22.59
C VAL A 130 13.00 -6.94 -21.78
N ASP A 131 14.22 -6.62 -22.21
CA ASP A 131 15.08 -5.71 -21.44
C ASP A 131 14.41 -4.33 -21.29
N CYS A 132 14.48 -3.72 -20.09
CA CYS A 132 13.88 -2.40 -19.84
C CYS A 132 14.72 -1.25 -20.41
N ARG A 133 15.85 -1.55 -21.05
CA ARG A 133 16.87 -0.58 -21.49
C ARG A 133 16.82 -0.22 -22.98
N ASP A 134 15.83 -0.70 -23.73
CA ASP A 134 15.59 -0.33 -25.13
C ASP A 134 14.54 0.78 -25.29
#